data_AF-A0AAZ3QCI9-F1
#
_entry.id   AF-A0AAZ3QCI9-F1
#
_cell.length_a   1.000
_cell.length_b   1.000
_cell.length_c   1.000
_cell.angle_alpha   90.00
_cell.angle_beta   90.00
_cell.angle_gamma   90.00
#
_symmetry.space_group_name_H-M   'P 1'
#
loop_
_entity.id
_entity.type
_entity.pdbx_description
1 polymer ?
#
loop_
_entity_poly.entity_id
_entity_poly.type
_entity_poly.pdbx_seq_one_letter_code
_entity_poly.pdbx_strand_id
1 'polypeptide(L)'
;MRSWRWQFSRMMSLCLRWCRLCPKRGVRPSKPRRKLGELWSYWKLLLNSLYFNSLTNSDTYLDCVFEPIYWIVDNVTRWFGVVFVCLVIALTSSVVVVVYLCLLPVILNTYPLLWIIWHLTYGHWVLMMVLFHYYKATTTSPGHPPQVRCLDTPSVTICKKCIVPKPARTHHCSICNTCILKMDHHCPWLNNCVGHFNHRYFFSFCLYMTMGCMYCSVSCKDMFIEAYNAVESYYQTPPALFSFREKMVHNGVIFIWVLTSSVAVALGGLTLWHAILITRGETSVERHINKKEIRRLKEKGKVFRNPYHYGKINNWKVLFGVEETSHWLTRVLLPSSHVPHEDGLIWECPRALTRRDPMTI
;
A
#
# COMPACT_ATOMS: atom_id res chain seq x y z
N MET A 1 -21.65 8.99 21.27
CA MET A 1 -21.66 9.73 22.55
C MET A 1 -21.48 8.75 23.73
N ARG A 2 -20.26 8.29 24.00
CA ARG A 2 -19.97 7.42 25.16
C ARG A 2 -19.49 8.26 26.34
N SER A 3 -20.48 8.78 27.07
CA SER A 3 -20.53 9.03 28.51
C SER A 3 -19.23 9.44 29.22
N TRP A 4 -19.05 10.75 29.37
CA TRP A 4 -18.15 11.40 30.35
C TRP A 4 -18.20 10.75 31.75
N ARG A 5 -19.33 10.13 32.13
CA ARG A 5 -19.49 9.46 33.43
C ARG A 5 -18.54 8.28 33.62
N TRP A 6 -18.10 7.60 32.55
CA TRP A 6 -17.17 6.48 32.66
C TRP A 6 -15.73 6.94 32.95
N GLN A 7 -15.31 8.05 32.34
CA GLN A 7 -14.02 8.68 32.66
C GLN A 7 -14.03 9.29 34.08
N PHE A 8 -15.14 9.94 34.46
CA PHE A 8 -15.31 10.51 35.80
C PHE A 8 -15.27 9.45 36.91
N SER A 9 -15.88 8.28 36.69
CA SER A 9 -15.84 7.14 37.61
C SER A 9 -14.42 6.59 37.82
N ARG A 10 -13.61 6.48 36.76
CA ARG A 10 -12.20 6.05 36.87
C ARG A 10 -11.34 7.10 37.58
N MET A 11 -11.59 8.38 37.32
CA MET A 11 -10.90 9.48 37.99
C MET A 11 -11.24 9.51 39.49
N MET A 12 -12.53 9.35 39.86
CA MET A 12 -12.97 9.22 41.25
C MET A 12 -12.35 8.01 41.95
N SER A 13 -12.27 6.86 41.29
CA SER A 13 -11.69 5.64 41.87
C SER A 13 -10.17 5.76 42.09
N LEU A 14 -9.48 6.50 41.21
CA LEU A 14 -8.07 6.88 41.37
C LEU A 14 -7.87 7.90 42.51
N CYS A 15 -8.72 8.93 42.59
CA CYS A 15 -8.70 9.90 43.69
C CYS A 15 -8.98 9.25 45.05
N LEU A 16 -9.95 8.34 45.14
CA LEU A 16 -10.27 7.59 46.37
C LEU A 16 -9.12 6.66 46.79
N ARG A 17 -8.38 6.07 45.84
CA ARG A 17 -7.14 5.31 46.13
C ARG A 17 -6.00 6.21 46.59
N TRP A 18 -5.91 7.43 46.06
CA TRP A 18 -4.94 8.43 46.50
C TRP A 18 -5.23 8.94 47.92
N CYS A 19 -6.51 9.15 48.27
CA CYS A 19 -6.93 9.53 49.62
C CYS A 19 -6.65 8.43 50.67
N ARG A 20 -6.62 7.14 50.29
CA ARG A 20 -6.20 6.05 51.18
C ARG A 20 -4.69 6.02 51.46
N LEU A 21 -3.87 6.73 50.68
CA LEU A 21 -2.44 6.90 50.90
C LEU A 21 -2.10 8.06 51.85
N CYS A 22 -3.09 8.88 52.23
CA CYS A 22 -2.95 9.86 53.30
C CYS A 22 -2.96 9.14 54.67
N PRO A 23 -1.97 9.40 55.55
CA PRO A 23 -1.85 8.65 56.80
C PRO A 23 -3.04 8.97 57.72
N LYS A 24 -3.72 7.92 58.22
CA LYS A 24 -4.60 8.05 59.38
C LYS A 24 -3.78 8.62 60.56
N ARG A 25 -4.33 9.65 61.23
CA ARG A 25 -3.76 10.21 62.47
C ARG A 25 -3.48 9.07 63.46
N GLY A 26 -2.22 8.82 63.79
CA GLY A 26 -1.83 7.91 64.88
C GLY A 26 -0.62 6.99 64.67
N VAL A 27 -0.01 6.91 63.47
CA VAL A 27 1.14 6.01 63.22
C VAL A 27 2.46 6.79 63.13
N ARG A 28 3.47 6.39 63.92
CA ARG A 28 4.84 6.96 63.94
C ARG A 28 5.40 7.10 62.51
N PRO A 29 6.14 8.19 62.20
CA PRO A 29 6.62 8.42 60.85
C PRO A 29 7.71 7.40 60.50
N SER A 30 7.43 6.50 59.55
CA SER A 30 8.48 5.72 58.90
C SER A 30 9.36 6.68 58.07
N LYS A 31 10.68 6.45 58.09
CA LYS A 31 11.67 7.30 57.40
C LYS A 31 11.24 7.59 55.95
N PRO A 32 11.26 8.86 55.47
CA PRO A 32 10.65 9.27 54.19
C PRO A 32 11.20 8.53 52.96
N ARG A 33 12.46 8.09 52.99
CA ARG A 33 13.07 7.23 51.95
C ARG A 33 12.35 5.90 51.74
N ARG A 34 11.79 5.30 52.80
CA ARG A 34 11.11 4.00 52.73
C ARG A 34 9.72 4.13 52.09
N LYS A 35 9.03 5.25 52.37
CA LYS A 35 7.73 5.60 51.79
C LYS A 35 7.80 5.91 50.29
N LEU A 36 8.88 6.59 49.86
CA LEU A 36 9.13 6.86 48.43
C LEU A 36 9.43 5.57 47.66
N GLY A 37 10.20 4.65 48.26
CA GLY A 37 10.50 3.33 47.67
C GLY A 37 9.27 2.44 47.54
N GLU A 38 8.36 2.47 48.53
CA GLU A 38 7.07 1.77 48.47
C GLU A 38 6.14 2.36 47.41
N LEU A 39 6.03 3.69 47.33
CA LEU A 39 5.28 4.38 46.28
C LEU A 39 5.84 4.09 44.89
N TRP A 40 7.17 4.09 44.72
CA TRP A 40 7.83 3.75 43.46
C TRP A 40 7.58 2.29 43.07
N SER A 41 7.68 1.37 44.03
CA SER A 41 7.42 -0.06 43.79
C SER A 41 5.96 -0.30 43.41
N TYR A 42 5.02 0.38 44.09
CA TYR A 42 3.59 0.31 43.78
C TYR A 42 3.26 0.93 42.41
N TRP A 43 3.86 2.07 42.07
CA TRP A 43 3.76 2.68 40.74
C TRP A 43 4.31 1.76 39.65
N LYS A 44 5.47 1.15 39.89
CA LYS A 44 6.07 0.17 38.98
C LYS A 44 5.16 -1.05 38.80
N LEU A 45 4.53 -1.53 39.87
CA LEU A 45 3.58 -2.64 39.82
C LEU A 45 2.30 -2.28 39.06
N LEU A 46 1.77 -1.08 39.27
CA LEU A 46 0.62 -0.54 38.52
C LEU A 46 0.93 -0.39 37.04
N LEU A 47 2.08 0.21 36.70
CA LEU A 47 2.58 0.31 35.33
C LEU A 47 2.72 -1.09 34.71
N ASN A 48 3.40 -2.03 35.38
CA ASN A 48 3.53 -3.40 34.90
C ASN A 48 2.16 -4.10 34.72
N SER A 49 1.20 -3.86 35.62
CA SER A 49 -0.16 -4.42 35.49
C SER A 49 -0.97 -3.80 34.35
N LEU A 50 -0.67 -2.55 33.98
CA LEU A 50 -1.27 -1.85 32.84
C LEU A 50 -0.64 -2.28 31.52
N TYR A 51 0.68 -2.54 31.50
CA TYR A 51 1.44 -2.90 30.30
C TYR A 51 1.48 -4.40 29.99
N PHE A 52 1.36 -5.26 31.01
CA PHE A 52 1.46 -6.71 30.89
C PHE A 52 0.27 -7.36 31.62
N ASN A 53 -0.87 -7.41 30.93
CA ASN A 53 -1.95 -8.32 31.27
C ASN A 53 -2.12 -9.31 30.11
N SER A 54 -2.69 -10.49 30.35
CA SER A 54 -3.02 -11.47 29.31
C SER A 54 -3.87 -10.90 28.17
N LEU A 55 -4.53 -9.75 28.39
CA LEU A 55 -5.40 -9.06 27.44
C LEU A 55 -4.83 -7.76 26.83
N THR A 56 -3.74 -7.20 27.36
CA THR A 56 -3.17 -5.91 26.90
C THR A 56 -1.65 -5.94 26.90
N ASN A 57 -1.06 -5.57 25.76
CA ASN A 57 0.38 -5.44 25.54
C ASN A 57 0.79 -3.97 25.36
N SER A 58 2.10 -3.70 25.33
CA SER A 58 2.67 -2.36 25.08
C SER A 58 2.16 -1.73 23.77
N ASP A 59 1.95 -2.53 22.73
CA ASP A 59 1.44 -2.06 21.43
C ASP A 59 0.06 -1.42 21.57
N THR A 60 -0.84 -2.05 22.35
CA THR A 60 -2.21 -1.54 22.57
C THR A 60 -2.20 -0.19 23.28
N TYR A 61 -1.27 0.03 24.20
CA TYR A 61 -1.15 1.32 24.90
C TYR A 61 -0.65 2.42 23.96
N LEU A 62 0.40 2.13 23.18
CA LEU A 62 0.92 3.07 22.18
C LEU A 62 -0.18 3.44 21.18
N ASP A 63 -0.97 2.47 20.72
CA ASP A 63 -2.10 2.73 19.82
C ASP A 63 -3.10 3.73 20.42
N CYS A 64 -3.42 3.60 21.72
CA CYS A 64 -4.33 4.54 22.41
C CYS A 64 -3.73 5.95 22.57
N VAL A 65 -2.43 6.05 22.89
CA VAL A 65 -1.76 7.35 23.08
C VAL A 65 -1.63 8.09 21.75
N PHE A 66 -1.32 7.38 20.67
CA PHE A 66 -1.14 7.94 19.34
C PHE A 66 -2.46 8.11 18.56
N GLU A 67 -3.61 7.68 19.10
CA GLU A 67 -4.91 7.77 18.44
C GLU A 67 -5.25 9.19 17.92
N PRO A 68 -5.03 10.29 18.65
CA PRO A 68 -5.26 11.64 18.15
C PRO A 68 -4.34 12.00 16.97
N ILE A 69 -3.09 11.54 17.01
CA ILE A 69 -2.10 11.78 15.95
C ILE A 69 -2.50 10.99 14.70
N TYR A 70 -2.89 9.73 14.85
CA TYR A 70 -3.39 8.92 13.74
C TYR A 70 -4.62 9.56 13.09
N TRP A 71 -5.55 10.11 13.88
CA TRP A 71 -6.71 10.82 13.34
C TRP A 71 -6.31 12.03 12.48
N ILE A 72 -5.34 12.85 12.93
CA ILE A 72 -4.83 13.98 12.15
C ILE A 72 -4.19 13.47 10.85
N VAL A 73 -3.28 12.50 10.95
CA VAL A 73 -2.56 11.94 9.79
C VAL A 73 -3.55 11.32 8.79
N ASP A 74 -4.56 10.59 9.26
CA ASP A 74 -5.56 9.95 8.41
C ASP A 74 -6.40 10.99 7.65
N ASN A 75 -6.85 12.05 8.35
CA ASN A 75 -7.64 13.10 7.72
C ASN A 75 -6.82 13.91 6.70
N VAL A 76 -5.56 14.20 7.04
CA VAL A 76 -4.61 14.85 6.13
C VAL A 76 -4.37 13.96 4.90
N THR A 77 -4.07 12.68 5.10
CA THR A 77 -3.79 11.72 4.02
C THR A 77 -4.96 11.62 3.03
N ARG A 78 -6.21 11.69 3.51
CA ARG A 78 -7.40 11.70 2.64
C ARG A 78 -7.46 12.91 1.71
N TRP A 79 -7.10 14.09 2.21
CA TRP A 79 -7.04 15.32 1.39
C TRP A 79 -5.88 15.28 0.39
N PHE A 80 -4.71 14.84 0.84
CA PHE A 80 -3.54 14.68 -0.02
C PHE A 80 -3.76 13.63 -1.12
N GLY A 81 -4.63 12.63 -0.90
CA GLY A 81 -4.98 11.66 -1.94
C GLY A 81 -5.49 12.30 -3.23
N VAL A 82 -6.34 13.33 -3.14
CA VAL A 82 -6.83 14.07 -4.32
C VAL A 82 -5.68 14.77 -5.04
N VAL A 83 -4.78 15.40 -4.29
CA VAL A 83 -3.59 16.07 -4.85
C VAL A 83 -2.69 15.07 -5.58
N PHE A 84 -2.45 13.90 -5.01
CA PHE A 84 -1.65 12.86 -5.65
C PHE A 84 -2.30 12.30 -6.92
N VAL A 85 -3.62 12.13 -6.94
CA VAL A 85 -4.33 11.70 -8.16
C VAL A 85 -4.22 12.76 -9.26
N CYS A 86 -4.46 14.03 -8.94
CA CYS A 86 -4.26 15.13 -9.88
C CYS A 86 -2.81 15.20 -10.38
N LEU A 87 -1.84 14.98 -9.50
CA LEU A 87 -0.42 14.97 -9.85
C LEU A 87 -0.08 13.85 -10.84
N VAL A 88 -0.57 12.62 -10.63
CA VAL A 88 -0.35 11.52 -11.58
C VAL A 88 -0.93 11.86 -12.95
N ILE A 89 -2.17 12.37 -12.99
CA ILE A 89 -2.81 12.78 -14.25
C ILE A 89 -2.01 13.88 -14.95
N ALA A 90 -1.57 14.90 -14.21
CA ALA A 90 -0.78 16.01 -14.75
C ALA A 90 0.59 15.53 -15.28
N LEU A 91 1.30 14.70 -14.53
CA LEU A 91 2.60 14.17 -14.95
C LEU A 91 2.46 13.27 -16.18
N THR A 92 1.52 12.32 -16.19
CA THR A 92 1.26 11.47 -17.36
C THR A 92 0.86 12.31 -18.58
N SER A 93 0.00 13.32 -18.42
CA SER A 93 -0.39 14.21 -19.51
C SER A 93 0.79 15.03 -20.03
N SER A 94 1.67 15.52 -19.14
CA SER A 94 2.87 16.26 -19.53
C SER A 94 3.82 15.42 -20.39
N VAL A 95 4.00 14.14 -20.03
CA VAL A 95 4.81 13.19 -20.82
C VAL A 95 4.18 13.00 -22.20
N VAL A 96 2.87 12.76 -22.28
CA VAL A 96 2.16 12.61 -23.56
C VAL A 96 2.33 13.86 -24.42
N VAL A 97 2.09 15.05 -23.87
CA VAL A 97 2.25 16.31 -24.59
C VAL A 97 3.65 16.47 -25.15
N VAL A 98 4.69 16.24 -24.34
CA VAL A 98 6.09 16.33 -24.80
C VAL A 98 6.40 15.28 -25.88
N VAL A 99 5.91 14.04 -25.74
CA VAL A 99 6.09 13.01 -26.77
C VAL A 99 5.50 13.44 -28.10
N TYR A 100 4.25 13.92 -28.12
CA TYR A 100 3.58 14.28 -29.38
C TYR A 100 4.07 15.59 -29.99
N LEU A 101 4.36 16.61 -29.17
CA LEU A 101 4.75 17.92 -29.68
C LEU A 101 6.25 18.02 -29.98
N CYS A 102 7.10 17.34 -29.22
CA CYS A 102 8.55 17.45 -29.34
C CYS A 102 9.18 16.20 -29.98
N LEU A 103 8.86 15.00 -29.51
CA LEU A 103 9.57 13.79 -29.95
C LEU A 103 9.03 13.22 -31.25
N LEU A 104 7.71 13.20 -31.45
CA LEU A 104 7.09 12.63 -32.65
C LEU A 104 7.61 13.28 -33.94
N PRO A 105 7.74 14.62 -34.06
CA PRO A 105 8.35 15.24 -35.23
C PRO A 105 9.79 14.78 -35.47
N VAL A 106 10.58 14.58 -34.42
CA VAL A 106 11.95 14.06 -34.55
C VAL A 106 11.92 12.61 -35.02
N ILE A 107 11.08 11.78 -34.41
CA ILE A 107 10.95 10.35 -34.74
C ILE A 107 10.57 10.17 -36.23
N LEU A 108 9.61 10.96 -36.71
CA LEU A 108 9.14 10.91 -38.11
C LEU A 108 10.20 11.31 -39.14
N ASN A 109 11.14 12.18 -38.77
CA ASN A 109 12.19 12.66 -39.68
C ASN A 109 13.49 11.84 -39.59
N THR A 110 13.76 11.16 -38.48
CA THR A 110 15.04 10.49 -38.22
C THR A 110 14.98 8.97 -38.42
N TYR A 111 13.86 8.32 -38.07
CA TYR A 111 13.80 6.86 -38.03
C TYR A 111 13.12 6.25 -39.27
N PRO A 112 13.46 5.01 -39.64
CA PRO A 112 12.79 4.33 -40.75
C PRO A 112 11.35 3.95 -40.37
N LEU A 113 10.51 3.74 -41.38
CA LEU A 113 9.07 3.50 -41.24
C LEU A 113 8.70 2.41 -40.21
N LEU A 114 9.45 1.30 -40.17
CA LEU A 114 9.19 0.20 -39.22
C LEU A 114 9.34 0.64 -37.76
N TRP A 115 10.34 1.46 -37.45
CA TRP A 115 10.56 1.99 -36.11
C TRP A 115 9.49 3.01 -35.73
N ILE A 116 9.06 3.84 -36.68
CA ILE A 116 7.93 4.77 -36.49
C ILE A 116 6.66 3.99 -36.12
N ILE A 117 6.32 2.95 -36.89
CA ILE A 117 5.16 2.09 -36.62
C ILE A 117 5.28 1.44 -35.25
N TRP A 118 6.46 0.94 -34.88
CA TRP A 118 6.69 0.36 -33.56
C TRP A 118 6.47 1.37 -32.42
N HIS A 119 7.06 2.58 -32.50
CA HIS A 119 6.89 3.62 -31.49
C HIS A 119 5.42 4.02 -31.32
N LEU A 120 4.69 4.17 -32.43
CA LEU A 120 3.27 4.50 -32.40
C LEU A 120 2.45 3.36 -31.79
N THR A 121 2.58 2.13 -32.31
CA THR A 121 1.78 0.99 -31.85
C THR A 121 2.05 0.62 -30.39
N TYR A 122 3.32 0.46 -30.01
CA TYR A 122 3.71 0.15 -28.64
C TYR A 122 3.36 1.30 -27.68
N GLY A 123 3.68 2.54 -28.06
CA GLY A 123 3.40 3.73 -27.25
C GLY A 123 1.92 3.90 -26.94
N HIS A 124 1.05 3.74 -27.94
CA HIS A 124 -0.41 3.82 -27.73
C HIS A 124 -0.94 2.64 -26.91
N TRP A 125 -0.44 1.42 -27.15
CA TRP A 125 -0.83 0.25 -26.36
C TRP A 125 -0.51 0.45 -24.88
N VAL A 126 0.73 0.86 -24.55
CA VAL A 126 1.12 1.12 -23.16
C VAL A 126 0.32 2.28 -22.56
N LEU A 127 0.12 3.38 -23.30
CA LEU A 127 -0.68 4.51 -22.82
C LEU A 127 -2.12 4.07 -22.49
N MET A 128 -2.77 3.32 -23.38
CA MET A 128 -4.10 2.77 -23.16
C MET A 128 -4.15 1.89 -21.91
N MET A 129 -3.16 1.02 -21.72
CA MET A 129 -3.08 0.14 -20.55
C MET A 129 -2.88 0.93 -19.26
N VAL A 130 -2.01 1.95 -19.26
CA VAL A 130 -1.79 2.83 -18.10
C VAL A 130 -3.09 3.56 -17.74
N LEU A 131 -3.73 4.22 -18.69
CA LEU A 131 -4.95 4.99 -18.46
C LEU A 131 -6.09 4.10 -17.95
N PHE A 132 -6.31 2.95 -18.59
CA PHE A 132 -7.37 2.02 -18.20
C PHE A 132 -7.16 1.48 -16.78
N HIS A 133 -5.96 0.97 -16.47
CA HIS A 133 -5.70 0.38 -15.17
C HIS A 133 -5.66 1.43 -14.06
N TYR A 134 -5.16 2.64 -14.33
CA TYR A 134 -5.21 3.73 -13.36
C TYR A 134 -6.65 4.16 -13.06
N TYR A 135 -7.47 4.35 -14.10
CA TYR A 135 -8.89 4.64 -13.94
C TYR A 135 -9.60 3.57 -13.12
N LYS A 136 -9.38 2.29 -13.45
CA LYS A 136 -10.00 1.17 -12.73
C LYS A 136 -9.49 1.06 -11.29
N ALA A 137 -8.21 1.30 -11.02
CA ALA A 137 -7.65 1.25 -9.68
C ALA A 137 -8.21 2.35 -8.77
N THR A 138 -8.42 3.56 -9.31
CA THR A 138 -8.99 4.70 -8.56
C THR A 138 -10.51 4.58 -8.35
N THR A 139 -11.26 4.09 -9.33
CA THR A 139 -12.73 4.09 -9.28
C THR A 139 -13.37 2.79 -8.80
N THR A 140 -12.67 1.64 -8.92
CA THR A 140 -13.24 0.35 -8.50
C THR A 140 -13.20 0.25 -6.98
N SER A 141 -14.35 -0.05 -6.37
CA SER A 141 -14.42 -0.34 -4.93
C SER A 141 -13.48 -1.52 -4.59
N PRO A 142 -12.69 -1.44 -3.51
CA PRO A 142 -11.79 -2.52 -3.11
C PRO A 142 -12.52 -3.74 -2.53
N GLY A 143 -13.80 -3.61 -2.19
CA GLY A 143 -14.61 -4.65 -1.57
C GLY A 143 -14.74 -4.49 -0.06
N HIS A 144 -15.97 -4.66 0.43
CA HIS A 144 -16.32 -4.53 1.85
C HIS A 144 -17.05 -5.78 2.33
N PRO A 145 -16.83 -6.19 3.59
CA PRO A 145 -17.63 -7.27 4.16
C PRO A 145 -19.09 -6.86 4.31
N PRO A 146 -20.04 -7.81 4.24
CA PRO A 146 -21.45 -7.54 4.46
C PRO A 146 -21.67 -6.96 5.87
N GLN A 147 -22.53 -5.94 5.98
CA GLN A 147 -22.85 -5.29 7.26
C GLN A 147 -23.73 -6.17 8.16
N VAL A 148 -24.54 -7.03 7.55
CA VAL A 148 -25.37 -8.00 8.26
C VAL A 148 -24.56 -9.27 8.47
N ARG A 149 -24.66 -9.84 9.67
CA ARG A 149 -24.02 -11.10 10.01
C ARG A 149 -24.67 -12.24 9.21
N CYS A 150 -24.10 -12.58 8.06
CA CYS A 150 -24.42 -13.83 7.38
C CYS A 150 -23.86 -14.99 8.22
N LEU A 151 -24.74 -15.88 8.67
CA LEU A 151 -24.37 -17.05 9.50
C LEU A 151 -23.37 -17.97 8.77
N ASP A 152 -23.39 -17.96 7.44
CA ASP A 152 -22.60 -18.86 6.59
C ASP A 152 -21.20 -18.32 6.23
N THR A 153 -20.87 -17.07 6.61
CA THR A 153 -19.54 -16.51 6.32
C THR A 153 -18.57 -16.76 7.47
N PRO A 154 -17.50 -17.57 7.28
CA PRO A 154 -16.53 -17.82 8.33
C PRO A 154 -15.79 -16.53 8.71
N SER A 155 -15.92 -16.12 9.98
CA SER A 155 -15.24 -14.93 10.50
C SER A 155 -14.06 -15.33 11.38
N VAL A 156 -12.88 -14.72 11.15
CA VAL A 156 -11.68 -14.98 11.96
C VAL A 156 -11.70 -14.14 13.25
N THR A 157 -12.27 -12.94 13.20
CA THR A 157 -12.38 -12.04 14.34
C THR A 157 -13.45 -10.97 14.10
N ILE A 158 -13.70 -10.09 15.06
CA ILE A 158 -14.62 -8.95 14.92
C ILE A 158 -13.81 -7.66 14.82
N CYS A 159 -14.19 -6.76 13.89
CA CYS A 159 -13.59 -5.44 13.83
C CYS A 159 -14.06 -4.59 15.01
N LYS A 160 -13.13 -4.09 15.83
CA LYS A 160 -13.46 -3.24 16.99
C LYS A 160 -14.03 -1.86 16.61
N LYS A 161 -13.73 -1.37 15.40
CA LYS A 161 -14.19 -0.06 14.90
C LYS A 161 -15.53 -0.15 14.18
N CYS A 162 -15.65 -1.08 13.23
CA CYS A 162 -16.87 -1.27 12.43
C CYS A 162 -17.93 -2.14 13.12
N ILE A 163 -17.55 -2.93 14.14
CA ILE A 163 -18.44 -3.89 14.82
C ILE A 163 -19.04 -4.92 13.84
N VAL A 164 -18.28 -5.28 12.81
CA VAL A 164 -18.63 -6.32 11.83
C VAL A 164 -17.71 -7.54 11.97
N PRO A 165 -18.22 -8.77 11.75
CA PRO A 165 -17.37 -9.94 11.59
C PRO A 165 -16.40 -9.71 10.43
N LYS A 166 -15.12 -10.04 10.63
CA LYS A 166 -14.09 -9.95 9.61
C LYS A 166 -13.91 -11.31 8.95
N PRO A 167 -14.26 -11.45 7.66
CA PRO A 167 -13.85 -12.60 6.86
C PRO A 167 -12.33 -12.74 6.85
N ALA A 168 -11.85 -13.89 6.39
CA ALA A 168 -10.42 -14.10 6.20
C ALA A 168 -9.80 -12.99 5.32
N ARG A 169 -8.54 -12.65 5.59
CA ARG A 169 -7.75 -11.63 4.86
C ARG A 169 -8.33 -10.20 4.87
N THR A 170 -9.38 -9.95 5.65
CA THR A 170 -10.00 -8.63 5.76
C THR A 170 -9.28 -7.79 6.80
N HIS A 171 -9.07 -6.50 6.53
CA HIS A 171 -8.49 -5.55 7.49
C HIS A 171 -9.25 -4.23 7.51
N HIS A 172 -9.22 -3.52 8.64
CA HIS A 172 -9.83 -2.20 8.74
C HIS A 172 -8.83 -1.15 8.32
N CYS A 173 -9.19 -0.30 7.36
CA CYS A 173 -8.43 0.88 7.02
C CYS A 173 -8.99 2.06 7.79
N SER A 174 -8.17 2.74 8.59
CA SER A 174 -8.58 3.92 9.35
C SER A 174 -8.86 5.12 8.44
N ILE A 175 -8.10 5.27 7.35
CA ILE A 175 -8.27 6.33 6.35
C ILE A 175 -9.60 6.18 5.59
N CYS A 176 -9.89 4.97 5.08
CA CYS A 176 -11.17 4.65 4.43
C CYS A 176 -12.31 4.49 5.47
N ASN A 177 -12.00 4.44 6.77
CA ASN A 177 -12.89 4.16 7.90
C ASN A 177 -13.85 2.97 7.69
N THR A 178 -13.35 1.90 7.06
CA THR A 178 -14.15 0.71 6.75
C THR A 178 -13.27 -0.52 6.64
N CYS A 179 -13.88 -1.70 6.74
CA CYS A 179 -13.19 -2.96 6.47
C CYS A 179 -13.09 -3.21 4.97
N ILE A 180 -11.91 -3.66 4.56
CA ILE A 180 -11.55 -3.92 3.17
C ILE A 180 -11.23 -5.41 3.02
N LEU A 181 -11.90 -6.08 2.07
CA LEU A 181 -11.66 -7.48 1.74
C LEU A 181 -10.26 -7.63 1.12
N LYS A 182 -9.52 -8.66 1.52
CA LYS A 182 -8.13 -8.92 1.06
C LYS A 182 -7.27 -7.65 1.03
N MET A 183 -7.34 -6.85 2.09
CA MET A 183 -6.71 -5.54 2.13
C MET A 183 -5.20 -5.65 1.96
N ASP A 184 -4.65 -4.93 0.98
CA ASP A 184 -3.21 -4.80 0.82
C ASP A 184 -2.68 -3.55 1.51
N HIS A 185 -3.16 -2.37 1.10
CA HIS A 185 -2.80 -1.09 1.72
C HIS A 185 -3.81 0.00 1.32
N HIS A 186 -3.74 1.15 1.97
CA HIS A 186 -4.35 2.37 1.46
C HIS A 186 -3.34 3.11 0.60
N CYS A 187 -3.71 3.46 -0.63
CA CYS A 187 -2.80 4.11 -1.58
C CYS A 187 -3.24 5.56 -1.82
N PRO A 188 -2.49 6.56 -1.32
CA PRO A 188 -2.79 7.97 -1.57
C PRO A 188 -2.78 8.30 -3.07
N TRP A 189 -1.92 7.67 -3.86
CA TRP A 189 -1.81 7.85 -5.31
C TRP A 189 -3.04 7.41 -6.10
N LEU A 190 -3.90 6.60 -5.49
CA LEU A 190 -5.19 6.19 -6.06
C LEU A 190 -6.37 6.91 -5.39
N ASN A 191 -6.12 7.62 -4.29
CA ASN A 191 -7.13 8.06 -3.34
C ASN A 191 -8.12 6.92 -2.98
N ASN A 192 -7.61 5.69 -2.89
CA ASN A 192 -8.42 4.49 -2.72
C ASN A 192 -7.64 3.42 -1.96
N CYS A 193 -8.36 2.56 -1.26
CA CYS A 193 -7.81 1.35 -0.68
C CYS A 193 -7.54 0.32 -1.80
N VAL A 194 -6.44 -0.45 -1.70
CA VAL A 194 -6.15 -1.60 -2.56
C VAL A 194 -6.61 -2.86 -1.83
N GLY A 195 -7.57 -3.57 -2.41
CA GLY A 195 -8.21 -4.76 -1.85
C GLY A 195 -8.61 -5.74 -2.93
N HIS A 196 -9.48 -6.69 -2.57
CA HIS A 196 -9.82 -7.86 -3.40
C HIS A 196 -10.19 -7.52 -4.85
N PHE A 197 -11.10 -6.58 -5.07
CA PHE A 197 -11.64 -6.30 -6.40
C PHE A 197 -10.79 -5.38 -7.27
N ASN A 198 -9.84 -4.64 -6.69
CA ASN A 198 -9.00 -3.68 -7.43
C ASN A 198 -7.50 -3.97 -7.39
N HIS A 199 -7.04 -4.99 -6.64
CA HIS A 199 -5.61 -5.33 -6.54
C HIS A 199 -4.96 -5.55 -7.90
N ARG A 200 -5.62 -6.26 -8.81
CA ARG A 200 -5.06 -6.50 -10.16
C ARG A 200 -4.88 -5.19 -10.95
N TYR A 201 -5.79 -4.24 -10.80
CA TYR A 201 -5.72 -2.97 -11.52
C TYR A 201 -4.56 -2.13 -11.01
N PHE A 202 -4.39 -2.10 -9.69
CA PHE A 202 -3.22 -1.46 -9.08
C PHE A 202 -1.91 -2.08 -9.58
N PHE A 203 -1.78 -3.42 -9.53
CA PHE A 203 -0.56 -4.08 -9.99
C PHE A 203 -0.28 -3.84 -11.47
N SER A 204 -1.29 -4.01 -12.34
CA SER A 204 -1.15 -3.74 -13.77
C SER A 204 -0.82 -2.28 -14.07
N PHE A 205 -1.42 -1.32 -13.36
CA PHE A 205 -1.05 0.09 -13.48
C PHE A 205 0.45 0.30 -13.19
N CYS A 206 0.94 -0.22 -12.05
CA CYS A 206 2.36 -0.11 -11.71
C CYS A 206 3.25 -0.76 -12.78
N LEU A 207 2.89 -1.96 -13.26
CA LEU A 207 3.64 -2.68 -14.28
C LEU A 207 3.71 -1.91 -15.60
N TYR A 208 2.57 -1.52 -16.18
CA TYR A 208 2.53 -0.83 -17.47
C TYR A 208 3.11 0.58 -17.39
N MET A 209 2.96 1.26 -16.25
CA MET A 209 3.60 2.56 -16.05
C MET A 209 5.12 2.42 -15.94
N THR A 210 5.64 1.43 -15.22
CA THR A 210 7.07 1.11 -15.21
C THR A 210 7.57 0.77 -16.62
N MET A 211 6.86 -0.08 -17.36
CA MET A 211 7.23 -0.44 -18.75
C MET A 211 7.26 0.79 -19.67
N GLY A 212 6.24 1.64 -19.61
CA GLY A 212 6.18 2.87 -20.39
C GLY A 212 7.29 3.85 -20.05
N CYS A 213 7.57 4.04 -18.76
CA CYS A 213 8.68 4.88 -18.30
C CYS A 213 10.04 4.32 -18.73
N MET A 214 10.28 3.02 -18.56
CA MET A 214 11.51 2.37 -19.01
C MET A 214 11.69 2.51 -20.52
N TYR A 215 10.63 2.28 -21.29
CA TYR A 215 10.66 2.42 -22.74
C TYR A 215 11.02 3.85 -23.15
N CYS A 216 10.35 4.86 -22.59
CA CYS A 216 10.65 6.26 -22.87
C CYS A 216 12.11 6.60 -22.50
N SER A 217 12.58 6.17 -21.33
CA SER A 217 13.96 6.42 -20.88
C SER A 217 15.02 5.78 -21.78
N VAL A 218 14.79 4.54 -22.23
CA VAL A 218 15.72 3.83 -23.13
C VAL A 218 15.68 4.46 -24.52
N SER A 219 14.50 4.69 -25.09
CA SER A 219 14.37 5.25 -26.44
C SER A 219 14.85 6.70 -26.53
N CYS A 220 14.76 7.49 -25.46
CA CYS A 220 15.20 8.89 -25.46
C CYS A 220 16.64 9.09 -24.98
N LYS A 221 17.38 8.02 -24.65
CA LYS A 221 18.72 8.12 -24.04
C LYS A 221 19.69 8.94 -24.89
N ASP A 222 19.77 8.64 -26.19
CA ASP A 222 20.75 9.30 -27.07
C ASP A 222 20.37 10.77 -27.32
N MET A 223 19.07 11.03 -27.54
CA MET A 223 18.53 12.40 -27.62
C MET A 223 18.76 13.20 -26.34
N PHE A 224 18.70 12.56 -25.18
CA PHE A 224 19.01 13.18 -23.90
C PHE A 224 20.48 13.57 -23.80
N ILE A 225 21.41 12.68 -24.17
CA ILE A 225 22.85 12.98 -24.15
C ILE A 225 23.16 14.16 -25.09
N GLU A 226 22.58 14.16 -26.29
CA GLU A 226 22.74 15.25 -27.25
C GLU A 226 22.17 16.57 -26.73
N ALA A 227 20.93 16.55 -26.21
CA ALA A 227 20.30 17.73 -25.64
C ALA A 227 21.05 18.27 -24.42
N TYR A 228 21.58 17.39 -23.57
CA TYR A 228 22.36 17.78 -22.40
C TYR A 228 23.67 18.45 -22.81
N ASN A 229 24.42 17.85 -23.74
CA ASN A 229 25.68 18.41 -24.24
C ASN A 229 25.45 19.75 -24.98
N ALA A 230 24.35 19.87 -25.74
CA ALA A 230 23.96 21.11 -26.40
C ALA A 230 23.68 22.22 -25.38
N VAL A 231 22.96 21.91 -24.30
CA VAL A 231 22.69 22.86 -23.21
C VAL A 231 23.97 23.21 -22.44
N GLU A 232 24.87 22.26 -22.21
CA GLU A 232 26.15 22.51 -21.53
C GLU A 232 27.06 23.44 -22.35
N SER A 233 27.19 23.19 -23.66
CA SER A 233 27.99 24.03 -24.57
C SER A 233 27.46 25.47 -24.70
N TYR A 234 26.14 25.66 -24.58
CA TYR A 234 25.50 26.98 -24.53
C TYR A 234 25.98 27.83 -23.34
N TYR A 235 26.21 27.23 -22.17
CA TYR A 235 26.73 27.97 -21.01
C TYR A 235 28.21 28.32 -21.15
N GLN A 236 28.96 27.63 -22.03
CA GLN A 236 30.40 27.78 -22.18
C GLN A 236 30.84 28.67 -23.35
N THR A 237 29.98 28.91 -24.35
CA THR A 237 30.32 29.64 -25.59
C THR A 237 29.28 30.72 -25.93
N PRO A 238 29.66 31.84 -26.59
CA PRO A 238 28.70 32.89 -26.97
C PRO A 238 27.61 32.31 -27.90
N PRO A 239 26.35 32.75 -27.78
CA PRO A 239 25.21 31.94 -28.16
C PRO A 239 25.13 31.72 -29.68
N ALA A 240 25.11 30.46 -30.11
CA ALA A 240 24.48 30.09 -31.36
C ALA A 240 22.99 30.49 -31.31
N LEU A 241 22.46 31.06 -32.39
CA LEU A 241 21.08 31.52 -32.48
C LEU A 241 20.12 30.32 -32.56
N PHE A 242 19.95 29.58 -31.48
CA PHE A 242 18.94 28.53 -31.42
C PHE A 242 17.55 29.16 -31.55
N SER A 243 16.75 28.61 -32.44
CA SER A 243 15.34 28.92 -32.51
C SER A 243 14.65 28.54 -31.19
N PHE A 244 13.59 29.28 -30.84
CA PHE A 244 12.76 28.96 -29.68
C PHE A 244 12.28 27.49 -29.69
N ARG A 245 12.08 26.92 -30.89
CA ARG A 245 11.66 25.52 -31.09
C ARG A 245 12.72 24.52 -30.64
N GLU A 246 13.99 24.73 -31.01
CA GLU A 246 15.09 23.83 -30.63
C GLU A 246 15.29 23.82 -29.10
N LYS A 247 15.24 25.01 -28.48
CA LYS A 247 15.30 25.13 -27.01
C LYS A 247 14.16 24.38 -26.32
N MET A 248 12.93 24.49 -26.85
CA MET A 248 11.79 23.74 -26.31
C MET A 248 11.98 22.22 -26.44
N VAL A 249 12.51 21.74 -27.58
CA VAL A 249 12.76 20.31 -27.80
C VAL A 249 13.83 19.79 -26.84
N HIS A 250 14.98 20.47 -26.71
CA HIS A 250 16.04 20.03 -25.78
C HIS A 250 15.54 20.00 -24.32
N ASN A 251 14.85 21.06 -23.87
CA ASN A 251 14.29 21.09 -22.52
C ASN A 251 13.22 20.02 -22.32
N GLY A 252 12.38 19.76 -23.32
CA GLY A 252 11.36 18.71 -23.29
C GLY A 252 11.98 17.31 -23.18
N VAL A 253 13.03 17.03 -23.96
CA VAL A 253 13.77 15.75 -23.93
C VAL A 253 14.47 15.54 -22.59
N ILE A 254 15.07 16.58 -22.02
CA ILE A 254 15.68 16.51 -20.68
C ILE A 254 14.61 16.24 -19.62
N PHE A 255 13.50 16.98 -19.65
CA PHE A 255 12.40 16.81 -18.72
C PHE A 255 11.81 15.39 -18.77
N ILE A 256 11.48 14.88 -19.96
CA ILE A 256 10.89 13.55 -20.10
C ILE A 256 11.85 12.47 -19.65
N TRP A 257 13.13 12.53 -20.04
CA TRP A 257 14.10 11.49 -19.68
C TRP A 257 14.34 11.44 -18.16
N VAL A 258 14.48 12.59 -17.49
CA VAL A 258 14.64 12.66 -16.03
C VAL A 258 13.39 12.17 -15.31
N LEU A 259 12.20 12.62 -15.75
CA LEU A 259 10.93 12.21 -15.15
C LEU A 259 10.69 10.70 -15.33
N THR A 260 10.82 10.17 -16.54
CA THR A 260 10.54 8.75 -16.78
C THR A 260 11.59 7.85 -16.14
N SER A 261 12.87 8.26 -16.09
CA SER A 261 13.91 7.44 -15.47
C SER A 261 13.73 7.37 -13.95
N SER A 262 13.42 8.49 -13.30
CA SER A 262 13.16 8.53 -11.85
C SER A 262 11.91 7.73 -11.48
N VAL A 263 10.81 7.89 -12.23
CA VAL A 263 9.58 7.12 -12.02
C VAL A 263 9.80 5.63 -12.30
N ALA A 264 10.55 5.26 -13.34
CA ALA A 264 10.87 3.86 -13.64
C ALA A 264 11.59 3.18 -12.47
N VAL A 265 12.55 3.84 -11.84
CA VAL A 265 13.27 3.31 -10.68
C VAL A 265 12.34 3.18 -9.47
N ALA A 266 11.65 4.26 -9.11
CA ALA A 266 10.79 4.29 -7.92
C ALA A 266 9.61 3.30 -8.04
N LEU A 267 8.88 3.36 -9.15
CA LEU A 267 7.74 2.50 -9.40
C LEU A 267 8.16 1.07 -9.74
N GLY A 268 9.30 0.87 -10.40
CA GLY A 268 9.85 -0.47 -10.68
C GLY A 268 10.18 -1.23 -9.40
N GLY A 269 10.76 -0.55 -8.39
CA GLY A 269 10.97 -1.13 -7.06
C GLY A 269 9.67 -1.55 -6.38
N LEU A 270 8.62 -0.72 -6.48
CA LEU A 270 7.29 -1.04 -5.96
C LEU A 270 6.66 -2.23 -6.71
N THR A 271 6.71 -2.23 -8.04
CA THR A 271 6.21 -3.32 -8.90
C THR A 271 6.89 -4.64 -8.55
N LEU A 272 8.23 -4.65 -8.39
CA LEU A 272 8.98 -5.83 -8.00
C LEU A 272 8.58 -6.32 -6.59
N TRP A 273 8.42 -5.40 -5.65
CA TRP A 273 7.98 -5.74 -4.30
C TRP A 273 6.61 -6.44 -4.30
N HIS A 274 5.62 -5.87 -4.99
CA HIS A 274 4.30 -6.49 -5.11
C HIS A 274 4.36 -7.81 -5.88
N ALA A 275 5.19 -7.93 -6.92
CA ALA A 275 5.38 -9.19 -7.63
C ALA A 275 5.90 -10.31 -6.70
N ILE A 276 6.79 -9.98 -5.75
CA ILE A 276 7.26 -10.93 -4.73
C ILE A 276 6.12 -11.33 -3.78
N LEU A 277 5.30 -10.38 -3.34
CA LEU A 277 4.14 -10.64 -2.48
C LEU A 277 3.12 -11.56 -3.16
N ILE A 278 2.74 -11.23 -4.40
CA ILE A 278 1.81 -12.01 -5.22
C ILE A 278 2.38 -13.41 -5.44
N THR A 279 3.66 -13.53 -5.78
CA THR A 279 4.32 -14.84 -5.96
C THR A 279 4.24 -15.69 -4.69
N ARG A 280 4.24 -15.07 -3.50
CA ARG A 280 4.09 -15.75 -2.20
C ARG A 280 2.64 -15.98 -1.78
N GLY A 281 1.66 -15.42 -2.49
CA GLY A 281 0.24 -15.51 -2.14
C GLY A 281 -0.14 -14.61 -0.95
N GLU A 282 0.66 -13.59 -0.68
CA GLU A 282 0.51 -12.68 0.48
C GLU A 282 0.16 -11.27 0.01
N THR A 283 -0.59 -10.54 0.84
CA THR A 283 -0.69 -9.09 0.79
C THR A 283 0.41 -8.43 1.64
N SER A 284 0.59 -7.11 1.52
CA SER A 284 1.50 -6.33 2.34
C SER A 284 1.20 -6.46 3.84
N VAL A 285 -0.08 -6.47 4.23
CA VAL A 285 -0.50 -6.70 5.62
C VAL A 285 -0.18 -8.12 6.08
N GLU A 286 -0.51 -9.11 5.25
CA GLU A 286 -0.25 -10.52 5.58
C GLU A 286 1.23 -10.82 5.72
N ARG A 287 2.11 -10.20 4.92
CA ARG A 287 3.55 -10.37 5.08
C ARG A 287 4.03 -9.98 6.48
N HIS A 288 3.48 -8.92 7.06
CA HIS A 288 3.82 -8.52 8.43
C HIS A 288 3.29 -9.51 9.47
N ILE A 289 2.05 -9.99 9.29
CA ILE A 289 1.41 -10.98 10.16
C ILE A 289 2.19 -12.30 10.10
N ASN A 290 2.44 -12.81 8.90
CA ASN A 290 3.19 -14.04 8.64
C ASN A 290 4.61 -13.92 9.22
N LYS A 291 5.30 -12.78 9.07
CA LYS A 291 6.62 -12.55 9.69
C LYS A 291 6.58 -12.62 11.23
N LYS A 292 5.49 -12.20 11.86
CA LYS A 292 5.31 -12.36 13.32
C LYS A 292 5.01 -13.81 13.68
N GLU A 293 4.12 -14.48 12.94
CA GLU A 293 3.75 -15.87 13.22
C GLU A 293 4.90 -16.86 12.97
N ILE A 294 5.71 -16.63 11.93
CA ILE A 294 6.95 -17.40 11.68
C ILE A 294 7.87 -17.36 12.90
N ARG A 295 8.07 -16.18 13.52
CA ARG A 295 8.91 -16.03 14.71
C ARG A 295 8.33 -16.80 15.89
N ARG A 296 7.03 -16.63 16.15
CA ARG A 296 6.30 -17.29 17.23
C ARG A 296 6.29 -18.82 17.10
N LEU A 297 6.12 -19.34 15.88
CA LEU A 297 6.13 -20.79 15.64
C LEU A 297 7.55 -21.37 15.72
N LYS A 298 8.57 -20.64 15.26
CA LYS A 298 9.97 -21.04 15.39
C LYS A 298 10.37 -21.22 16.85
N GLU A 299 9.95 -20.33 17.74
CA GLU A 299 10.16 -20.46 19.21
C GLU A 299 9.52 -21.72 19.79
N LYS A 300 8.47 -22.24 19.16
CA LYS A 300 7.77 -23.47 19.54
C LYS A 300 8.27 -24.71 18.78
N GLY A 301 9.34 -24.60 17.99
CA GLY A 301 9.84 -25.68 17.15
C GLY A 301 8.90 -26.07 15.99
N LYS A 302 7.94 -25.21 15.62
CA LYS A 302 6.98 -25.43 14.53
C LYS A 302 7.34 -24.63 13.28
N VAL A 303 6.93 -25.12 12.12
CA VAL A 303 7.15 -24.45 10.84
C VAL A 303 5.85 -23.81 10.35
N PHE A 304 5.89 -22.50 10.11
CA PHE A 304 4.77 -21.78 9.49
C PHE A 304 4.65 -22.14 8.02
N ARG A 305 3.43 -22.39 7.55
CA ARG A 305 3.09 -22.48 6.13
C ARG A 305 2.00 -21.46 5.81
N ASN A 306 2.20 -20.67 4.76
CA ASN A 306 1.18 -19.71 4.33
C ASN A 306 -0.05 -20.47 3.78
N PRO A 307 -1.23 -20.34 4.40
CA PRO A 307 -2.45 -21.04 3.95
C PRO A 307 -2.97 -20.55 2.60
N TYR A 308 -2.55 -19.38 2.13
CA TYR A 308 -3.00 -18.81 0.85
C TYR A 308 -1.94 -18.92 -0.26
N HIS A 309 -0.95 -19.81 -0.09
CA HIS A 309 0.05 -20.07 -1.11
C HIS A 309 -0.37 -21.25 -2.00
N TYR A 310 -0.89 -20.96 -3.18
CA TYR A 310 -1.37 -21.96 -4.16
C TYR A 310 -0.27 -22.45 -5.13
N GLY A 311 0.96 -22.00 -4.92
CA GLY A 311 2.08 -22.13 -5.86
C GLY A 311 2.29 -20.87 -6.68
N LYS A 312 3.55 -20.63 -7.10
CA LYS A 312 3.97 -19.36 -7.70
C LYS A 312 3.06 -18.90 -8.84
N ILE A 313 2.85 -19.74 -9.86
CA ILE A 313 2.03 -19.41 -11.03
C ILE A 313 0.54 -19.32 -10.68
N ASN A 314 0.03 -20.21 -9.82
CA ASN A 314 -1.38 -20.21 -9.44
C ASN A 314 -1.76 -18.94 -8.68
N ASN A 315 -0.85 -18.39 -7.86
CA ASN A 315 -1.11 -17.11 -7.20
C ASN A 315 -1.30 -15.96 -8.20
N TRP A 316 -0.53 -15.96 -9.30
CA TRP A 316 -0.71 -15.01 -10.41
C TRP A 316 -2.02 -15.25 -11.16
N LYS A 317 -2.39 -16.51 -11.40
CA LYS A 317 -3.69 -16.86 -11.99
C LYS A 317 -4.85 -16.38 -11.13
N VAL A 318 -4.78 -16.52 -9.82
CA VAL A 318 -5.81 -16.01 -8.89
C VAL A 318 -5.89 -14.49 -8.92
N LEU A 319 -4.76 -13.78 -8.99
CA LEU A 319 -4.76 -12.31 -9.08
C LEU A 319 -5.42 -11.81 -10.37
N PHE A 320 -5.00 -12.37 -11.51
CA PHE A 320 -5.47 -11.94 -12.83
C PHE A 320 -6.75 -12.63 -13.29
N GLY A 321 -7.29 -13.57 -12.52
CA GLY A 321 -8.43 -14.39 -12.91
C GLY A 321 -8.15 -15.20 -14.16
N VAL A 322 -6.99 -15.88 -14.26
CA VAL A 322 -6.61 -16.64 -15.46
C VAL A 322 -6.93 -18.12 -15.27
N GLU A 323 -8.01 -18.56 -15.91
CA GLU A 323 -8.43 -19.97 -15.97
C GLU A 323 -7.86 -20.69 -17.22
N GLU A 324 -8.05 -20.11 -18.40
CA GLU A 324 -7.58 -20.61 -19.68
C GLU A 324 -6.31 -19.89 -20.16
N THR A 325 -5.59 -20.46 -21.12
CA THR A 325 -4.40 -19.83 -21.72
C THR A 325 -4.74 -18.54 -22.49
N SER A 326 -5.91 -18.51 -23.13
CA SER A 326 -6.47 -17.34 -23.85
C SER A 326 -6.63 -16.11 -22.94
N HIS A 327 -6.87 -16.33 -21.64
CA HIS A 327 -7.08 -15.27 -20.67
C HIS A 327 -5.82 -14.45 -20.39
N TRP A 328 -4.62 -14.96 -20.65
CA TRP A 328 -3.41 -14.13 -20.59
C TRP A 328 -3.48 -12.96 -21.58
N LEU A 329 -3.99 -13.20 -22.79
CA LEU A 329 -4.17 -12.14 -23.78
C LEU A 329 -5.34 -11.22 -23.38
N THR A 330 -6.52 -11.79 -23.13
CA THR A 330 -7.76 -11.00 -22.97
C THR A 330 -7.90 -10.32 -21.61
N ARG A 331 -7.22 -10.83 -20.56
CA ARG A 331 -7.34 -10.32 -19.18
C ARG A 331 -6.09 -9.59 -18.68
N VAL A 332 -4.91 -9.82 -19.29
CA VAL A 332 -3.64 -9.19 -18.88
C VAL A 332 -3.09 -8.23 -19.93
N LEU A 333 -3.05 -8.61 -21.21
CA LEU A 333 -2.50 -7.79 -22.29
C LEU A 333 -3.50 -6.79 -22.91
N LEU A 334 -4.80 -6.99 -22.65
CA LEU A 334 -5.87 -6.11 -23.09
C LEU A 334 -6.64 -5.54 -21.88
N PRO A 335 -7.25 -4.34 -22.03
CA PRO A 335 -8.14 -3.79 -21.01
C PRO A 335 -9.29 -4.74 -20.67
N SER A 336 -9.42 -5.10 -19.39
CA SER A 336 -10.44 -6.06 -18.95
C SER A 336 -11.12 -5.67 -17.64
N SER A 337 -12.46 -5.59 -17.67
CA SER A 337 -13.30 -5.23 -16.53
C SER A 337 -13.91 -6.42 -15.79
N HIS A 338 -13.48 -7.66 -16.08
CA HIS A 338 -14.01 -8.87 -15.43
C HIS A 338 -13.89 -8.81 -13.90
N VAL A 339 -14.66 -9.59 -13.15
CA VAL A 339 -14.55 -9.61 -11.67
C VAL A 339 -13.62 -10.77 -11.27
N PRO A 340 -12.88 -10.73 -10.15
CA PRO A 340 -12.25 -11.92 -9.60
C PRO A 340 -13.26 -13.05 -9.41
N HIS A 341 -12.84 -14.30 -9.58
CA HIS A 341 -13.71 -15.47 -9.47
C HIS A 341 -14.30 -15.62 -8.06
N GLU A 342 -13.49 -15.35 -7.02
CA GLU A 342 -13.93 -15.43 -5.63
C GLU A 342 -14.58 -14.12 -5.20
N ASP A 343 -15.49 -14.18 -4.24
CA ASP A 343 -16.15 -13.03 -3.62
C ASP A 343 -15.26 -12.31 -2.57
N GLY A 344 -14.14 -12.94 -2.19
CA GLY A 344 -13.20 -12.44 -1.18
C GLY A 344 -13.65 -12.69 0.26
N LEU A 345 -14.77 -13.38 0.47
CA LEU A 345 -15.31 -13.76 1.78
C LEU A 345 -14.79 -15.12 2.22
N ILE A 346 -14.73 -16.08 1.27
CA ILE A 346 -14.27 -17.44 1.50
C ILE A 346 -13.05 -17.71 0.64
N TRP A 347 -12.07 -18.41 1.22
CA TRP A 347 -10.80 -18.73 0.57
C TRP A 347 -10.57 -20.23 0.71
N GLU A 348 -10.43 -20.95 -0.40
CA GLU A 348 -10.08 -22.36 -0.35
C GLU A 348 -8.64 -22.52 0.16
N CYS A 349 -8.43 -23.39 1.14
CA CYS A 349 -7.07 -23.73 1.58
C CYS A 349 -6.51 -24.82 0.65
N PRO A 350 -5.27 -24.70 0.13
CA PRO A 350 -4.67 -25.74 -0.70
C PRO A 350 -4.75 -27.11 -0.01
N ARG A 351 -5.21 -28.14 -0.74
CA ARG A 351 -5.35 -29.51 -0.22
C ARG A 351 -4.08 -30.04 0.47
N ALA A 352 -2.89 -29.54 0.13
CA ALA A 352 -1.63 -29.90 0.79
C ALA A 352 -1.57 -29.63 2.30
N LEU A 353 -2.37 -28.70 2.84
CA LEU A 353 -2.48 -28.44 4.30
C LEU A 353 -3.47 -29.38 5.01
N THR A 354 -4.29 -30.13 4.27
CA THR A 354 -5.22 -31.11 4.85
C THR A 354 -4.56 -32.45 5.17
N ARG A 355 -3.35 -32.72 4.67
CA ARG A 355 -2.56 -33.90 5.07
C ARG A 355 -1.82 -33.55 6.38
N ARG A 356 -2.42 -33.92 7.51
CA ARG A 356 -1.93 -33.68 8.88
C ARG A 356 -0.46 -34.12 9.03
N ASP A 357 0.46 -33.18 8.93
CA ASP A 357 1.77 -33.30 9.58
C ASP A 357 1.60 -32.67 10.99
N PRO A 358 1.79 -33.43 12.07
CA PRO A 358 1.56 -32.96 13.45
C PRO A 358 2.44 -31.76 13.84
N MET A 359 3.45 -31.41 13.04
CA MET A 359 4.34 -30.27 13.24
C MET A 359 3.89 -28.99 12.50
N THR A 360 2.83 -29.04 11.69
CA THR A 360 2.31 -27.91 10.90
C THR A 360 0.94 -27.44 11.41
N ILE A 361 0.78 -26.13 11.60
CA ILE A 361 -0.51 -25.45 11.86
C ILE A 361 -0.72 -24.42 10.76
#